data_AF-Q8WQE7-F1
#
_entry.id   AF-Q8WQE7-F1
#
_cell.length_a   1.000
_cell.length_b   1.000
_cell.length_c   1.000
_cell.angle_alpha   90.00
_cell.angle_beta   90.00
_cell.angle_gamma   90.00
#
_symmetry.space_group_name_H-M   'P 1'
#
loop_
_entity.id
_entity.type
_entity.pdbx_description
1 polymer ?
#
loop_
_entity_poly.entity_id
_entity_poly.type
_entity_poly.pdbx_seq_one_letter_code
_entity_poly.pdbx_strand_id
1 'polypeptide(L)'
;MASCESMCPVAEINFRSRNHLIDQLEATASTSSGPRSKYVADPTKMVKEYSRSAADTHKYNKPELLRPFPVLQHTIDYLLDLYSPFKDRRSAITSKQFASIFSFVSDRLRSIRQDMIMQNLRGDFTVILIEKMLPFYIETDGACKMAKCQSYDPKLHDFQLEECFGRWFEEVSNSTDIIPNPLISACFFFRQLHRKSSILHDLYLFRRKLPHESFNLIQSIISSFYSSNYRRFFDIFQQLDPLLKHSLSDCVSILRQSAMKNISVAFKTPVARLPSQLLSDWLGFPANLEFFDDFLRLYSVIPDEQGNILISALRPPVEISYQDFSSRQYE
;
A
#
# COMPACT_ATOMS: atom_id res chain seq x y z
N MET A 1 -15.29 -28.46 -7.65
CA MET A 1 -15.94 -27.25 -7.12
C MET A 1 -15.46 -27.08 -5.68
N ALA A 2 -15.07 -25.87 -5.26
CA ALA A 2 -14.65 -25.60 -3.89
C ALA A 2 -15.81 -25.81 -2.90
N SER A 3 -15.54 -26.39 -1.73
CA SER A 3 -16.57 -26.81 -0.77
C SER A 3 -16.20 -26.54 0.70
N CYS A 4 -15.12 -25.80 0.99
CA CYS A 4 -14.82 -25.36 2.35
C CYS A 4 -15.75 -24.21 2.76
N GLU A 5 -16.79 -24.50 3.53
CA GLU A 5 -17.80 -23.50 3.95
C GLU A 5 -17.33 -22.58 5.09
N SER A 6 -16.16 -22.85 5.70
CA SER A 6 -15.54 -22.06 6.76
C SER A 6 -14.34 -21.24 6.27
N MET A 7 -13.93 -20.22 7.03
CA MET A 7 -12.73 -19.41 6.74
C MET A 7 -11.42 -20.22 6.81
N CYS A 8 -11.42 -21.36 7.48
CA CYS A 8 -10.31 -22.32 7.56
C CYS A 8 -10.83 -23.76 7.43
N PRO A 9 -10.21 -24.61 6.59
CA PRO A 9 -10.56 -26.03 6.50
C PRO A 9 -10.38 -26.78 7.83
N VAL A 10 -11.29 -27.69 8.15
CA VAL A 10 -11.26 -28.49 9.39
C VAL A 10 -9.96 -29.27 9.54
N ALA A 11 -9.43 -29.81 8.43
CA ALA A 11 -8.16 -30.52 8.42
C ALA A 11 -6.99 -29.63 8.87
N GLU A 12 -7.00 -28.36 8.47
CA GLU A 12 -5.98 -27.40 8.88
C GLU A 12 -6.15 -26.97 10.34
N ILE A 13 -7.39 -26.75 10.80
CA ILE A 13 -7.66 -26.43 12.22
C ILE A 13 -7.10 -27.54 13.12
N ASN A 14 -7.37 -28.80 12.78
CA ASN A 14 -6.87 -29.96 13.52
C ASN A 14 -5.34 -30.05 13.48
N PHE A 15 -4.73 -29.81 12.31
CA PHE A 15 -3.29 -29.81 12.17
C PHE A 15 -2.64 -28.72 13.02
N ARG A 16 -3.11 -27.47 12.94
CA ARG A 16 -2.55 -26.34 13.68
C ARG A 16 -2.76 -26.47 15.19
N SER A 17 -3.90 -27.03 15.61
CA SER A 17 -4.17 -27.32 17.03
C SER A 17 -3.21 -28.37 17.60
N ARG A 18 -2.98 -29.47 16.87
CA ARG A 18 -2.07 -30.57 17.31
C ARG A 18 -0.61 -30.15 17.38
N ASN A 19 -0.20 -29.20 16.52
CA ASN A 19 1.21 -28.77 16.42
C ASN A 19 1.48 -27.42 17.11
N HIS A 20 0.54 -26.89 17.90
CA HIS A 20 0.67 -25.61 18.60
C HIS A 20 0.97 -24.41 17.67
N LEU A 21 0.38 -24.43 16.47
CA LEU A 21 0.56 -23.41 15.42
C LEU A 21 -0.58 -22.39 15.37
N ILE A 22 -1.55 -22.44 16.28
CA ILE A 22 -2.64 -21.46 16.36
C ILE A 22 -2.08 -20.04 16.59
N ASP A 23 -2.56 -19.06 15.84
CA ASP A 23 -2.23 -17.65 16.08
C ASP A 23 -3.02 -17.10 17.28
N GLN A 24 -2.48 -16.09 17.96
CA GLN A 24 -3.17 -15.44 19.08
C GLN A 24 -4.55 -14.90 18.68
N LEU A 25 -4.68 -14.39 17.45
CA LEU A 25 -5.93 -13.85 16.91
C LEU A 25 -6.97 -14.93 16.58
N GLU A 26 -6.55 -16.19 16.51
CA GLU A 26 -7.42 -17.33 16.21
C GLU A 26 -7.76 -18.14 17.48
N ALA A 27 -7.16 -17.79 18.61
CA ALA A 27 -7.39 -18.45 19.88
C ALA A 27 -8.67 -17.94 20.57
N THR A 28 -9.28 -18.82 21.37
CA THR A 28 -10.35 -18.46 22.30
C THR A 28 -9.87 -17.42 23.32
N ALA A 29 -10.77 -16.54 23.78
CA ALA A 29 -10.45 -15.47 24.73
C ALA A 29 -9.88 -15.99 26.07
N SER A 30 -10.24 -17.21 26.45
CA SER A 30 -9.74 -17.87 27.68
C SER A 30 -8.27 -18.30 27.57
N THR A 31 -7.72 -18.43 26.36
CA THR A 31 -6.36 -18.95 26.14
C THR A 31 -5.42 -17.98 25.45
N SER A 32 -5.94 -16.97 24.73
CA SER A 32 -5.16 -16.02 23.93
C SER A 32 -4.13 -15.20 24.70
N SER A 33 -4.30 -15.02 26.02
CA SER A 33 -3.34 -14.30 26.89
C SER A 33 -2.21 -15.19 27.42
N GLY A 34 -2.32 -16.51 27.26
CA GLY A 34 -1.36 -17.49 27.75
C GLY A 34 -0.22 -17.82 26.78
N PRO A 35 0.61 -18.83 27.09
CA PRO A 35 1.60 -19.34 26.14
C PRO A 35 0.91 -20.04 24.95
N ARG A 36 1.47 -19.88 23.75
CA ARG A 36 0.92 -20.44 22.49
C ARG A 36 0.63 -21.93 22.55
N SER A 37 1.40 -22.70 23.32
CA SER A 37 1.17 -24.14 23.51
C SER A 37 -0.18 -24.49 24.16
N LYS A 38 -0.82 -23.53 24.83
CA LYS A 38 -2.14 -23.69 25.47
C LYS A 38 -3.28 -23.08 24.65
N TYR A 39 -3.01 -22.50 23.48
CA TYR A 39 -4.06 -21.91 22.67
C TYR A 39 -5.06 -22.98 22.22
N VAL A 40 -6.33 -22.69 22.46
CA VAL A 40 -7.44 -23.48 21.94
C VAL A 40 -8.03 -22.70 20.77
N ALA A 41 -8.05 -23.33 19.60
CA ALA A 41 -8.60 -22.75 18.38
C ALA A 41 -10.08 -22.37 18.57
N ASP A 42 -10.43 -21.16 18.17
CA ASP A 42 -11.82 -20.74 18.01
C ASP A 42 -12.19 -20.92 16.52
N PRO A 43 -13.04 -21.92 16.17
CA PRO A 43 -13.37 -22.20 14.78
C PRO A 43 -13.95 -20.99 14.02
N THR A 44 -14.55 -20.03 14.73
CA THR A 44 -15.10 -18.80 14.12
C THR A 44 -14.04 -17.75 13.78
N LYS A 45 -12.82 -17.88 14.32
CA LYS A 45 -11.69 -16.97 14.11
C LYS A 45 -10.57 -17.56 13.27
N MET A 46 -10.54 -18.89 13.12
CA MET A 46 -9.54 -19.59 12.33
C MET A 46 -9.62 -19.18 10.86
N VAL A 47 -8.51 -18.72 10.29
CA VAL A 47 -8.42 -18.40 8.86
C VAL A 47 -7.30 -19.20 8.23
N LYS A 48 -7.56 -19.77 7.05
CA LYS A 48 -6.59 -20.58 6.28
C LYS A 48 -5.26 -19.83 6.10
N GLU A 49 -4.14 -20.45 6.46
CA GLU A 49 -2.81 -19.87 6.24
C GLU A 49 -2.38 -19.96 4.77
N TYR A 50 -1.43 -19.11 4.37
CA TYR A 50 -0.83 -19.22 3.03
C TYR A 50 0.14 -20.42 2.97
N SER A 51 -0.05 -21.31 1.99
CA SER A 51 0.85 -22.46 1.78
C SER A 51 1.94 -22.12 0.76
N ARG A 52 3.21 -22.20 1.17
CA ARG A 52 4.38 -21.87 0.33
C ARG A 52 4.71 -22.90 -0.75
N SER A 53 4.28 -24.15 -0.57
CA SER A 53 4.76 -25.27 -1.39
C SER A 53 3.86 -25.51 -2.61
N ALA A 54 4.22 -24.92 -3.75
CA ALA A 54 3.58 -25.18 -5.05
C ALA A 54 3.73 -26.64 -5.52
N ALA A 55 4.74 -27.37 -5.03
CA ALA A 55 5.04 -28.74 -5.40
C ALA A 55 3.97 -29.78 -4.96
N ASP A 56 3.16 -29.44 -3.96
CA ASP A 56 2.09 -30.30 -3.43
C ASP A 56 0.72 -29.87 -3.98
N THR A 57 0.66 -29.33 -5.20
CA THR A 57 -0.57 -28.81 -5.83
C THR A 57 -1.70 -29.84 -5.81
N HIS A 58 -1.40 -31.14 -5.96
CA HIS A 58 -2.40 -32.21 -5.81
C HIS A 58 -2.96 -32.36 -4.39
N LYS A 59 -2.18 -32.04 -3.35
CA LYS A 59 -2.61 -32.13 -1.96
C LYS A 59 -3.51 -30.97 -1.56
N TYR A 60 -3.31 -29.79 -2.16
CA TYR A 60 -4.02 -28.56 -1.81
C TYR A 60 -5.16 -28.18 -2.77
N ASN A 61 -5.26 -28.80 -3.94
CA ASN A 61 -6.37 -28.56 -4.89
C ASN A 61 -7.62 -29.41 -4.59
N LYS A 62 -7.81 -29.84 -3.34
CA LYS A 62 -8.99 -30.62 -2.98
C LYS A 62 -10.18 -29.69 -2.75
N PRO A 63 -11.39 -30.04 -3.24
CA PRO A 63 -12.62 -29.28 -3.00
C PRO A 63 -12.78 -28.76 -1.57
N GLU A 64 -12.60 -29.64 -0.59
CA GLU A 64 -12.79 -29.38 0.83
C GLU A 64 -11.72 -28.48 1.46
N LEU A 65 -10.65 -28.17 0.73
CA LEU A 65 -9.57 -27.27 1.17
C LEU A 65 -9.66 -25.89 0.52
N LEU A 66 -10.52 -25.71 -0.48
CA LEU A 66 -10.72 -24.44 -1.18
C LEU A 66 -12.01 -23.79 -0.71
N ARG A 67 -11.93 -22.50 -0.36
CA ARG A 67 -13.09 -21.70 0.04
C ARG A 67 -13.82 -21.20 -1.23
N PRO A 68 -15.13 -21.43 -1.40
CA PRO A 68 -15.88 -20.90 -2.51
C PRO A 68 -16.02 -19.37 -2.40
N PHE A 69 -16.40 -18.71 -3.49
CA PHE A 69 -16.48 -17.24 -3.58
C PHE A 69 -17.18 -16.54 -2.39
N PRO A 70 -18.38 -16.97 -1.91
CA PRO A 70 -19.03 -16.30 -0.79
C PRO A 70 -18.21 -16.36 0.50
N VAL A 71 -17.48 -17.45 0.72
CA VAL A 71 -16.62 -17.66 1.89
C VAL A 71 -15.35 -16.83 1.76
N LEU A 72 -14.75 -16.74 0.56
CA LEU A 72 -13.62 -15.85 0.32
C LEU A 72 -13.98 -14.39 0.63
N GLN A 73 -15.12 -13.93 0.13
CA GLN A 73 -15.60 -12.57 0.38
C GLN A 73 -15.81 -12.32 1.87
N HIS A 74 -16.53 -13.21 2.55
CA HIS A 74 -16.74 -13.12 4.01
C HIS A 74 -15.41 -13.11 4.79
N THR A 75 -14.44 -13.94 4.37
CA THR A 75 -13.13 -14.00 5.01
C THR A 75 -12.36 -12.69 4.85
N ILE A 76 -12.43 -12.05 3.67
CA ILE A 76 -11.81 -10.73 3.47
C ILE A 76 -12.45 -9.71 4.43
N ASP A 77 -13.78 -9.66 4.50
CA ASP A 77 -14.50 -8.71 5.35
C ASP A 77 -14.10 -8.89 6.82
N TYR A 78 -14.07 -10.13 7.33
CA TYR A 78 -13.59 -10.44 8.67
C TYR A 78 -12.16 -9.95 8.93
N LEU A 79 -11.24 -10.19 8.00
CA LEU A 79 -9.83 -9.79 8.16
C LEU A 79 -9.65 -8.26 8.15
N LEU A 80 -10.41 -7.56 7.31
CA LEU A 80 -10.37 -6.10 7.24
C LEU A 80 -10.99 -5.46 8.48
N ASP A 81 -12.09 -6.02 9.00
CA ASP A 81 -12.69 -5.59 10.27
C ASP A 81 -11.73 -5.82 11.45
N LEU A 82 -11.00 -6.94 11.44
CA LEU A 82 -9.97 -7.23 12.44
C LEU A 82 -8.81 -6.22 12.36
N TYR A 83 -8.44 -5.76 11.17
CA TYR A 83 -7.40 -4.76 10.95
C TYR A 83 -7.86 -3.32 11.26
N SER A 84 -9.14 -3.00 11.08
CA SER A 84 -9.66 -1.63 11.12
C SER A 84 -9.25 -0.82 12.37
N PRO A 85 -9.29 -1.37 13.60
CA PRO A 85 -8.83 -0.65 14.79
C PRO A 85 -7.35 -0.25 14.77
N PHE A 86 -6.56 -0.84 13.87
CA PHE A 86 -5.11 -0.67 13.76
C PHE A 86 -4.67 0.22 12.60
N LYS A 87 -5.61 0.87 11.91
CA LYS A 87 -5.33 1.81 10.82
C LYS A 87 -4.70 3.11 11.33
N ASP A 88 -5.31 3.73 12.33
CA ASP A 88 -4.83 5.01 12.86
C ASP A 88 -3.66 4.79 13.83
N ARG A 89 -2.45 5.13 13.39
CA ARG A 89 -1.24 5.02 14.21
C ARG A 89 -1.06 6.14 15.22
N ARG A 90 -1.89 7.18 15.17
CA ARG A 90 -1.96 8.20 16.24
C ARG A 90 -2.70 7.67 17.46
N SER A 91 -3.47 6.58 17.29
CA SER A 91 -4.03 5.79 18.38
C SER A 91 -2.91 5.15 19.20
N ALA A 92 -3.16 4.83 20.47
CA ALA A 92 -2.22 4.22 21.43
C ALA A 92 -1.83 2.76 21.11
N ILE A 93 -1.48 2.47 19.85
CA ILE A 93 -1.17 1.15 19.33
C ILE A 93 0.33 0.96 19.36
N THR A 94 0.76 -0.10 20.02
CA THR A 94 2.18 -0.44 20.07
C THR A 94 2.65 -0.96 18.71
N SER A 95 3.92 -0.72 18.37
CA SER A 95 4.53 -1.28 17.15
C SER A 95 4.41 -2.80 17.09
N LYS A 96 4.42 -3.48 18.25
CA LYS A 96 4.22 -4.93 18.36
C LYS A 96 2.80 -5.36 17.97
N GLN A 97 1.77 -4.64 18.41
CA GLN A 97 0.39 -4.93 18.04
C GLN A 97 0.18 -4.77 16.54
N PHE A 98 0.65 -3.65 15.96
CA PHE A 98 0.59 -3.44 14.52
C PHE A 98 1.30 -4.56 13.75
N ALA A 99 2.53 -4.91 14.15
CA ALA A 99 3.30 -5.96 13.50
C ALA A 99 2.59 -7.32 13.53
N SER A 100 1.94 -7.66 14.64
CA SER A 100 1.18 -8.90 14.79
C SER A 100 -0.02 -8.95 13.85
N ILE A 101 -0.88 -7.92 13.89
CA ILE A 101 -2.09 -7.90 13.06
C ILE A 101 -1.76 -7.79 11.56
N PHE A 102 -0.76 -6.96 11.20
CA PHE A 102 -0.30 -6.83 9.83
C PHE A 102 0.21 -8.16 9.28
N SER A 103 1.09 -8.85 10.02
CA SER A 103 1.63 -10.14 9.59
C SER A 103 0.53 -11.18 9.44
N PHE A 104 -0.43 -11.22 10.36
CA PHE A 104 -1.56 -12.13 10.28
C PHE A 104 -2.42 -11.85 9.05
N VAL A 105 -2.94 -10.62 8.92
CA VAL A 105 -3.86 -10.25 7.83
C VAL A 105 -3.20 -10.40 6.46
N SER A 106 -1.95 -9.95 6.31
CA SER A 106 -1.22 -10.07 5.04
C SER A 106 -1.06 -11.53 4.59
N ASP A 107 -0.72 -12.43 5.53
CA ASP A 107 -0.63 -13.87 5.23
C ASP A 107 -1.98 -14.46 4.83
N ARG A 108 -3.04 -14.16 5.58
CA ARG A 108 -4.37 -14.70 5.32
C ARG A 108 -4.97 -14.17 4.02
N LEU A 109 -4.77 -12.89 3.69
CA LEU A 109 -5.15 -12.33 2.39
C LEU A 109 -4.39 -13.01 1.23
N ARG A 110 -3.10 -13.33 1.43
CA ARG A 110 -2.34 -14.10 0.44
C ARG A 110 -2.90 -15.51 0.24
N SER A 111 -3.36 -16.17 1.32
CA SER A 111 -4.06 -17.46 1.23
C SER A 111 -5.37 -17.35 0.43
N ILE A 112 -6.12 -16.26 0.60
CA ILE A 112 -7.34 -16.00 -0.19
C ILE A 112 -6.99 -15.87 -1.68
N ARG A 113 -5.97 -15.10 -2.04
CA ARG A 113 -5.50 -15.00 -3.43
C ARG A 113 -5.06 -16.34 -4.00
N GLN A 114 -4.40 -17.18 -3.19
CA GLN A 114 -4.05 -18.54 -3.58
C GLN A 114 -5.30 -19.37 -3.91
N ASP A 115 -6.36 -19.31 -3.09
CA ASP A 115 -7.63 -19.99 -3.38
C ASP A 115 -8.29 -19.46 -4.66
N MET A 116 -8.21 -18.15 -4.93
CA MET A 116 -8.74 -17.54 -6.15
C MET A 116 -8.07 -18.09 -7.41
N ILE A 117 -6.73 -18.21 -7.38
CA ILE A 117 -5.94 -18.75 -8.49
C ILE A 117 -6.25 -20.23 -8.69
N MET A 118 -6.26 -21.02 -7.61
CA MET A 118 -6.50 -22.47 -7.68
C MET A 118 -7.90 -22.81 -8.22
N GLN A 119 -8.88 -21.94 -7.95
CA GLN A 119 -10.25 -22.10 -8.47
C GLN A 119 -10.43 -21.53 -9.88
N ASN A 120 -9.46 -20.80 -10.43
CA ASN A 120 -9.59 -20.01 -11.66
C ASN A 120 -10.89 -19.20 -11.65
N LEU A 121 -11.08 -18.37 -10.62
CA LEU A 121 -12.30 -17.58 -10.45
C LEU A 121 -12.59 -16.71 -11.68
N ARG A 122 -13.88 -16.53 -11.97
CA ARG A 122 -14.34 -15.59 -13.00
C ARG A 122 -13.81 -14.18 -12.76
N GLY A 123 -13.63 -13.43 -13.84
CA GLY A 123 -13.06 -12.09 -13.79
C GLY A 123 -13.82 -11.10 -12.92
N ASP A 124 -15.16 -11.12 -12.99
CA ASP A 124 -16.03 -10.28 -12.17
C ASP A 124 -15.86 -10.56 -10.66
N PHE A 125 -15.83 -11.83 -10.28
CA PHE A 125 -15.56 -12.24 -8.89
C PHE A 125 -14.15 -11.89 -8.45
N THR A 126 -13.17 -12.05 -9.34
CA THR A 126 -11.77 -11.70 -9.07
C THR A 126 -11.63 -10.22 -8.76
N VAL A 127 -12.23 -9.35 -9.57
CA VAL A 127 -12.18 -7.89 -9.38
C VAL A 127 -12.84 -7.50 -8.05
N ILE A 128 -14.02 -8.04 -7.72
CA ILE A 128 -14.70 -7.77 -6.43
C ILE A 128 -13.79 -8.08 -5.23
N LEU A 129 -13.14 -9.25 -5.23
CA LEU A 129 -12.28 -9.63 -4.11
C LEU A 129 -10.99 -8.79 -4.07
N ILE A 130 -10.34 -8.53 -5.22
CA ILE A 130 -9.11 -7.73 -5.25
C ILE A 130 -9.38 -6.29 -4.83
N GLU A 131 -10.47 -5.67 -5.27
CA GLU A 131 -10.82 -4.29 -4.89
C GLU A 131 -11.09 -4.15 -3.40
N LYS A 132 -11.59 -5.20 -2.72
CA LYS A 132 -11.69 -5.22 -1.25
C LYS A 132 -10.32 -5.31 -0.57
N MET A 133 -9.37 -6.06 -1.13
CA MET A 133 -8.04 -6.26 -0.53
C MET A 133 -7.06 -5.11 -0.78
N LEU A 134 -7.17 -4.43 -1.93
CA LEU A 134 -6.24 -3.38 -2.34
C LEU A 134 -6.09 -2.24 -1.32
N PRO A 135 -7.16 -1.73 -0.68
CA PRO A 135 -7.04 -0.72 0.36
C PRO A 135 -6.06 -1.10 1.48
N PHE A 136 -6.13 -2.33 1.99
CA PHE A 136 -5.19 -2.81 3.01
C PHE A 136 -3.74 -2.73 2.53
N TYR A 137 -3.47 -3.21 1.32
CA TYR A 137 -2.10 -3.17 0.79
C TYR A 137 -1.62 -1.73 0.57
N ILE A 138 -2.43 -0.87 -0.04
CA ILE A 138 -2.06 0.53 -0.31
C ILE A 138 -1.82 1.29 1.00
N GLU A 139 -2.75 1.19 1.96
CA GLU A 139 -2.64 1.84 3.28
C GLU A 139 -1.38 1.40 4.01
N THR A 140 -1.12 0.09 4.05
CA THR A 140 0.05 -0.44 4.76
C THR A 140 1.37 -0.09 4.08
N ASP A 141 1.42 -0.03 2.75
CA ASP A 141 2.60 0.44 2.00
C ASP A 141 2.91 1.91 2.33
N GLY A 142 1.92 2.78 2.19
CA GLY A 142 2.07 4.21 2.48
C GLY A 142 2.48 4.46 3.93
N ALA A 143 1.78 3.87 4.89
CA ALA A 143 2.07 4.05 6.32
C ALA A 143 3.45 3.48 6.72
N CYS A 144 3.89 2.38 6.11
CA CYS A 144 5.22 1.80 6.38
C CYS A 144 6.37 2.46 5.62
N LYS A 145 6.06 3.26 4.60
CA LYS A 145 7.01 4.15 3.91
C LYS A 145 7.21 5.49 4.62
N MET A 146 6.34 5.86 5.56
CA MET A 146 6.45 7.08 6.38
C MET A 146 6.95 6.78 7.80
N ALA A 147 6.85 5.55 8.27
CA ALA A 147 7.27 5.17 9.61
C ALA A 147 7.78 3.73 9.65
N LYS A 148 8.75 3.48 10.53
CA LYS A 148 9.30 2.13 10.73
C LYS A 148 8.21 1.15 11.18
N CYS A 149 7.99 0.13 10.36
CA CYS A 149 7.10 -0.98 10.66
C CYS A 149 7.87 -2.25 10.99
N GLN A 150 7.63 -2.82 12.15
CA GLN A 150 8.10 -4.17 12.43
C GLN A 150 7.30 -5.18 11.60
N SER A 151 7.97 -6.24 11.12
CA SER A 151 7.42 -7.28 10.23
C SER A 151 7.06 -6.84 8.80
N TYR A 152 7.25 -5.58 8.44
CA TYR A 152 7.08 -5.09 7.08
C TYR A 152 8.35 -5.34 6.26
N ASP A 153 8.24 -6.16 5.22
CA ASP A 153 9.28 -6.31 4.19
C ASP A 153 8.85 -5.52 2.94
N PRO A 154 9.52 -4.41 2.60
CA PRO A 154 9.16 -3.56 1.47
C PRO A 154 9.13 -4.29 0.12
N LYS A 155 10.08 -5.22 -0.11
CA LYS A 155 10.19 -5.90 -1.41
C LYS A 155 9.08 -6.93 -1.55
N LEU A 156 8.83 -7.69 -0.49
CA LEU A 156 7.76 -8.67 -0.48
C LEU A 156 6.39 -7.99 -0.58
N HIS A 157 6.19 -6.88 0.13
CA HIS A 157 4.94 -6.14 0.08
C HIS A 157 4.72 -5.52 -1.31
N ASP A 158 5.74 -4.89 -1.88
CA ASP A 158 5.67 -4.34 -3.24
C ASP A 158 5.28 -5.41 -4.25
N PHE A 159 5.92 -6.59 -4.20
CA PHE A 159 5.57 -7.72 -5.04
C PHE A 159 4.10 -8.14 -4.88
N GLN A 160 3.62 -8.26 -3.64
CA GLN A 160 2.24 -8.67 -3.38
C GLN A 160 1.21 -7.65 -3.86
N LEU A 161 1.52 -6.36 -3.78
CA LEU A 161 0.64 -5.30 -4.24
C LEU A 161 0.65 -5.21 -5.78
N GLU A 162 1.80 -5.34 -6.42
CA GLU A 162 1.88 -5.44 -7.89
C GLU A 162 1.17 -6.68 -8.44
N GLU A 163 1.22 -7.82 -7.73
CA GLU A 163 0.47 -9.03 -8.11
C GLU A 163 -1.05 -8.77 -8.10
N CYS A 164 -1.57 -8.11 -7.06
CA CYS A 164 -2.97 -7.69 -6.98
C CYS A 164 -3.33 -6.74 -8.13
N PHE A 165 -2.56 -5.67 -8.33
CA PHE A 165 -2.86 -4.68 -9.36
C PHE A 165 -2.72 -5.24 -10.77
N GLY A 166 -1.73 -6.11 -11.03
CA GLY A 166 -1.55 -6.78 -12.31
C GLY A 166 -2.75 -7.64 -12.65
N ARG A 167 -3.20 -8.46 -11.69
CA ARG A 167 -4.40 -9.31 -11.88
C ARG A 167 -5.67 -8.48 -12.04
N TRP A 168 -5.86 -7.43 -11.24
CA TRP A 168 -6.98 -6.50 -11.38
C TRP A 168 -6.99 -5.84 -12.76
N PHE A 169 -5.83 -5.33 -13.20
CA PHE A 169 -5.71 -4.64 -14.49
C PHE A 169 -6.00 -5.57 -15.67
N GLU A 170 -5.52 -6.82 -15.61
CA GLU A 170 -5.80 -7.84 -16.63
C GLU A 170 -7.30 -8.10 -16.76
N GLU A 171 -7.98 -8.39 -15.65
CA GLU A 171 -9.41 -8.70 -15.64
C GLU A 171 -10.26 -7.51 -16.09
N VAL A 172 -9.94 -6.31 -15.56
CA VAL A 172 -10.64 -5.10 -15.98
C VAL A 172 -10.38 -4.83 -17.45
N SER A 173 -9.15 -4.92 -17.96
CA SER A 173 -8.83 -4.59 -19.35
C SER A 173 -9.49 -5.53 -20.36
N ASN A 174 -9.55 -6.83 -20.05
CA ASN A 174 -10.06 -7.86 -20.96
C ASN A 174 -11.59 -7.96 -21.02
N SER A 175 -12.31 -7.29 -20.10
CA SER A 175 -13.77 -7.30 -20.07
C SER A 175 -14.36 -5.94 -20.42
N THR A 176 -15.42 -5.92 -21.24
CA THR A 176 -16.22 -4.71 -21.47
C THR A 176 -17.25 -4.47 -20.36
N ASP A 177 -17.61 -5.51 -19.62
CA ASP A 177 -18.76 -5.53 -18.71
C ASP A 177 -18.35 -5.21 -17.27
N ILE A 178 -17.06 -5.36 -16.96
CA ILE A 178 -16.52 -5.00 -15.64
C ILE A 178 -16.34 -3.49 -15.55
N ILE A 179 -17.10 -2.87 -14.64
CA ILE A 179 -16.94 -1.48 -14.23
C ILE A 179 -16.11 -1.47 -12.94
N PRO A 180 -14.85 -1.02 -12.98
CA PRO A 180 -14.00 -0.99 -11.80
C PRO A 180 -14.42 0.10 -10.81
N ASN A 181 -14.03 -0.08 -9.54
CA ASN A 181 -14.16 0.98 -8.55
C ASN A 181 -13.30 2.21 -8.97
N PRO A 182 -13.87 3.42 -9.04
CA PRO A 182 -13.14 4.61 -9.48
C PRO A 182 -11.97 5.00 -8.57
N LEU A 183 -12.12 4.83 -7.25
CA LEU A 183 -11.07 5.11 -6.27
C LEU A 183 -9.89 4.14 -6.47
N ILE A 184 -10.18 2.84 -6.60
CA ILE A 184 -9.15 1.81 -6.83
C ILE A 184 -8.46 2.03 -8.18
N SER A 185 -9.21 2.42 -9.19
CA SER A 185 -8.64 2.76 -10.50
C SER A 185 -7.66 3.93 -10.38
N ALA A 186 -8.03 4.99 -9.67
CA ALA A 186 -7.11 6.11 -9.41
C ALA A 186 -5.86 5.66 -8.64
N CYS A 187 -6.00 4.83 -7.61
CA CYS A 187 -4.87 4.22 -6.90
C CYS A 187 -3.92 3.46 -7.85
N PHE A 188 -4.46 2.65 -8.76
CA PHE A 188 -3.67 1.93 -9.76
C PHE A 188 -2.86 2.91 -10.63
N PHE A 189 -3.52 3.90 -11.24
CA PHE A 189 -2.84 4.85 -12.13
C PHE A 189 -1.78 5.66 -11.39
N PHE A 190 -2.03 6.05 -10.14
CA PHE A 190 -1.09 6.76 -9.29
C PHE A 190 0.13 5.92 -8.94
N ARG A 191 -0.07 4.65 -8.59
CA ARG A 191 1.03 3.75 -8.29
C ARG A 191 1.89 3.45 -9.51
N GLN A 192 1.27 3.26 -10.68
CA GLN A 192 1.99 2.95 -11.92
C GLN A 192 2.65 4.17 -12.58
N LEU A 193 2.39 5.39 -12.10
CA LEU A 193 2.86 6.64 -12.67
C LEU A 193 4.39 6.71 -12.85
N HIS A 194 5.16 6.23 -11.88
CA HIS A 194 6.62 6.20 -11.95
C HIS A 194 7.18 4.90 -12.58
N ARG A 195 6.31 3.92 -12.90
CA ARG A 195 6.69 2.57 -13.34
C ARG A 195 6.44 2.35 -14.83
N LYS A 196 5.39 2.94 -15.39
CA LYS A 196 4.96 2.74 -16.78
C LYS A 196 4.96 4.06 -17.54
N SER A 197 5.84 4.21 -18.52
CA SER A 197 5.85 5.38 -19.41
C SER A 197 4.59 5.48 -20.29
N SER A 198 3.90 4.37 -20.53
CA SER A 198 2.65 4.29 -21.30
C SER A 198 1.39 4.54 -20.48
N ILE A 199 1.49 4.92 -19.20
CA ILE A 199 0.33 4.97 -18.29
C ILE A 199 -0.78 5.91 -18.77
N LEU A 200 -0.43 6.97 -19.51
CA LEU A 200 -1.41 7.87 -20.11
C LEU A 200 -2.24 7.18 -21.19
N HIS A 201 -1.62 6.31 -22.00
CA HIS A 201 -2.34 5.51 -22.99
C HIS A 201 -3.34 4.56 -22.31
N ASP A 202 -2.90 3.87 -21.26
CA ASP A 202 -3.75 2.99 -20.46
C ASP A 202 -4.96 3.75 -19.88
N LEU A 203 -4.76 4.99 -19.42
CA LEU A 203 -5.86 5.84 -18.93
C LEU A 203 -6.90 6.12 -20.02
N TYR A 204 -6.48 6.40 -21.24
CA TYR A 204 -7.40 6.61 -22.36
C TYR A 204 -8.16 5.35 -22.75
N LEU A 205 -7.55 4.16 -22.65
CA LEU A 205 -8.26 2.89 -22.81
C LEU A 205 -9.34 2.70 -21.73
N PHE A 206 -9.08 3.19 -20.52
CA PHE A 206 -10.02 3.17 -19.39
C PHE A 206 -11.07 4.30 -19.42
N ARG A 207 -11.03 5.22 -20.41
CA ARG A 207 -11.91 6.40 -20.43
C ARG A 207 -13.39 6.08 -20.27
N ARG A 208 -13.86 4.99 -20.91
CA ARG A 208 -15.27 4.55 -20.86
C ARG A 208 -15.65 3.84 -19.57
N LYS A 209 -14.67 3.43 -18.77
CA LYS A 209 -14.83 2.70 -17.51
C LYS A 209 -14.78 3.61 -16.29
N LEU A 210 -14.45 4.89 -16.47
CA LEU A 210 -14.25 5.84 -15.39
C LEU A 210 -15.26 7.00 -15.45
N PRO A 211 -15.77 7.44 -14.28
CA PRO A 211 -16.44 8.73 -14.17
C PRO A 211 -15.55 9.86 -14.67
N HIS A 212 -16.17 10.91 -15.21
CA HIS A 212 -15.45 12.05 -15.77
C HIS A 212 -14.52 12.73 -14.74
N GLU A 213 -15.00 12.88 -13.50
CA GLU A 213 -14.21 13.47 -12.41
C GLU A 213 -12.95 12.66 -12.10
N SER A 214 -13.09 11.34 -11.93
CA SER A 214 -11.96 10.44 -11.68
C SER A 214 -10.95 10.48 -12.84
N PHE A 215 -11.42 10.44 -14.09
CA PHE A 215 -10.54 10.55 -15.26
C PHE A 215 -9.72 11.85 -15.26
N ASN A 216 -10.38 12.99 -15.01
CA ASN A 216 -9.71 14.30 -15.01
C ASN A 216 -8.73 14.46 -13.85
N LEU A 217 -9.07 13.92 -12.67
CA LEU A 217 -8.17 13.89 -11.52
C LEU A 217 -6.90 13.10 -11.86
N ILE A 218 -7.07 11.89 -12.39
CA ILE A 218 -5.94 11.02 -12.75
C ILE A 218 -5.08 11.69 -13.82
N GLN A 219 -5.69 12.21 -14.89
CA GLN A 219 -4.99 12.91 -15.95
C GLN A 219 -4.22 14.11 -15.42
N SER A 220 -4.80 14.90 -14.51
CA SER A 220 -4.16 16.09 -13.94
C SER A 220 -2.90 15.75 -13.14
N ILE A 221 -2.94 14.67 -12.35
CA ILE A 221 -1.79 14.16 -11.62
C ILE A 221 -0.72 13.64 -12.58
N ILE A 222 -1.10 12.81 -13.57
CA ILE A 222 -0.18 12.27 -14.58
C ILE A 222 0.55 13.41 -15.31
N SER A 223 -0.20 14.39 -15.83
CA SER A 223 0.36 15.53 -16.55
C SER A 223 1.26 16.41 -15.67
N SER A 224 0.89 16.64 -14.42
CA SER A 224 1.71 17.45 -13.49
C SER A 224 3.03 16.76 -13.16
N PHE A 225 3.01 15.43 -12.98
CA PHE A 225 4.21 14.63 -12.72
C PHE A 225 5.17 14.62 -13.92
N TYR A 226 4.70 14.29 -15.12
CA TYR A 226 5.56 14.21 -16.31
C TYR A 226 6.09 15.58 -16.76
N SER A 227 5.35 16.67 -16.53
CA SER A 227 5.83 18.03 -16.81
C SER A 227 6.77 18.58 -15.73
N SER A 228 7.08 17.80 -14.68
CA SER A 228 7.83 18.27 -13.49
C SER A 228 7.21 19.52 -12.85
N ASN A 229 5.89 19.70 -12.98
CA ASN A 229 5.15 20.79 -12.35
C ASN A 229 4.81 20.39 -10.91
N TYR A 230 5.84 20.38 -10.06
CA TYR A 230 5.73 19.97 -8.65
C TYR A 230 4.73 20.82 -7.87
N ARG A 231 4.64 22.13 -8.14
CA ARG A 231 3.67 23.00 -7.47
C ARG A 231 2.24 22.54 -7.73
N ARG A 232 1.86 22.38 -9.01
CA ARG A 232 0.52 21.89 -9.37
C ARG A 232 0.26 20.49 -8.84
N PHE A 233 1.25 19.60 -8.90
CA PHE A 233 1.12 18.25 -8.36
C PHE A 233 0.80 18.30 -6.86
N PHE A 234 1.55 19.08 -6.07
CA PHE A 234 1.35 19.16 -4.63
C PHE A 234 0.07 19.91 -4.24
N ASP A 235 -0.33 20.93 -5.00
CA ASP A 235 -1.62 21.61 -4.80
C ASP A 235 -2.81 20.64 -4.94
N ILE A 236 -2.76 19.71 -5.91
CA ILE A 236 -3.78 18.66 -6.08
C ILE A 236 -3.60 17.59 -5.00
N PHE A 237 -2.37 17.12 -4.76
CA PHE A 237 -2.05 16.07 -3.81
C PHE A 237 -2.61 16.36 -2.40
N GLN A 238 -2.51 17.60 -1.93
CA GLN A 238 -2.98 17.97 -0.59
C GLN A 238 -4.49 17.76 -0.40
N GLN A 239 -5.28 17.85 -1.48
CA GLN A 239 -6.73 17.69 -1.49
C GLN A 239 -7.19 16.23 -1.62
N LEU A 240 -6.27 15.30 -1.88
CA LEU A 240 -6.58 13.89 -2.06
C LEU A 240 -6.98 13.22 -0.74
N ASP A 241 -7.81 12.18 -0.84
CA ASP A 241 -8.04 11.27 0.28
C ASP A 241 -6.75 10.51 0.66
N PRO A 242 -6.68 9.99 1.90
CA PRO A 242 -5.48 9.29 2.38
C PRO A 242 -5.04 8.11 1.51
N LEU A 243 -5.99 7.34 0.96
CA LEU A 243 -5.66 6.16 0.15
C LEU A 243 -4.98 6.54 -1.17
N LEU A 244 -5.46 7.60 -1.81
CA LEU A 244 -4.83 8.18 -2.99
C LEU A 244 -3.45 8.78 -2.67
N LYS A 245 -3.29 9.44 -1.52
CA LYS A 245 -1.97 9.94 -1.07
C LYS A 245 -0.96 8.81 -0.90
N HIS A 246 -1.36 7.71 -0.24
CA HIS A 246 -0.52 6.53 -0.09
C HIS A 246 -0.12 5.92 -1.44
N SER A 247 -1.04 5.89 -2.41
CA SER A 247 -0.76 5.42 -3.77
C SER A 247 0.28 6.26 -4.53
N LEU A 248 0.50 7.52 -4.12
CA LEU A 248 1.48 8.44 -4.68
C LEU A 248 2.78 8.54 -3.87
N SER A 249 2.95 7.77 -2.79
CA SER A 249 4.08 7.92 -1.86
C SER A 249 5.46 7.92 -2.54
N ASP A 250 5.69 7.02 -3.51
CA ASP A 250 6.96 7.00 -4.26
C ASP A 250 7.08 8.18 -5.23
N CYS A 251 5.98 8.57 -5.89
CA CYS A 251 5.94 9.74 -6.76
C CYS A 251 6.25 11.03 -5.99
N VAL A 252 5.78 11.17 -4.76
CA VAL A 252 6.10 12.30 -3.88
C VAL A 252 7.62 12.41 -3.66
N SER A 253 8.27 11.31 -3.27
CA SER A 253 9.72 11.30 -3.06
C SER A 253 10.49 11.60 -4.34
N ILE A 254 10.11 10.98 -5.47
CA ILE A 254 10.74 11.20 -6.78
C ILE A 254 10.61 12.66 -7.21
N LEU A 255 9.41 13.24 -7.05
CA LEU A 255 9.13 14.60 -7.50
C LEU A 255 9.84 15.64 -6.63
N ARG A 256 9.93 15.43 -5.31
CA ARG A 256 10.74 16.27 -4.41
C ARG A 256 12.20 16.28 -4.82
N GLN A 257 12.77 15.11 -5.10
CA GLN A 257 14.17 15.00 -5.55
C GLN A 257 14.41 15.70 -6.89
N SER A 258 13.50 15.51 -7.86
CA SER A 258 13.54 16.18 -9.17
C SER A 258 13.43 17.70 -9.02
N ALA A 259 12.53 18.17 -8.16
CA ALA A 259 12.32 19.60 -7.90
C ALA A 259 13.56 20.25 -7.26
N MET A 260 14.19 19.61 -6.26
CA MET A 260 15.43 20.10 -5.67
C MET A 260 16.56 20.21 -6.70
N LYS A 261 16.67 19.24 -7.62
CA LYS A 261 17.60 19.33 -8.74
C LYS A 261 17.29 20.52 -9.65
N ASN A 262 16.02 20.71 -10.03
CA ASN A 262 15.61 21.82 -10.89
C ASN A 262 15.86 23.18 -10.23
N ILE A 263 15.54 23.34 -8.94
CA ILE A 263 15.76 24.57 -8.15
C ILE A 263 17.25 24.87 -8.07
N SER A 264 18.09 23.88 -7.75
CA SER A 264 19.54 24.08 -7.62
C SER A 264 20.19 24.53 -8.93
N VAL A 265 19.68 24.09 -10.08
CA VAL A 265 20.14 24.53 -11.40
C VAL A 265 19.60 25.91 -11.75
N ALA A 266 18.29 26.14 -11.55
CA ALA A 266 17.62 27.38 -11.96
C ALA A 266 18.10 28.61 -11.18
N PHE A 267 18.41 28.45 -9.89
CA PHE A 267 18.84 29.54 -9.00
C PHE A 267 20.33 29.47 -8.67
N LYS A 268 21.15 28.81 -9.51
CA LYS A 268 22.59 28.59 -9.24
C LYS A 268 23.38 29.90 -9.28
N THR A 269 23.40 30.63 -8.16
CA THR A 269 24.29 31.77 -7.94
C THR A 269 24.87 31.70 -6.52
N PRO A 270 26.08 32.24 -6.28
CA PRO A 270 26.71 32.21 -4.95
C PRO A 270 25.95 32.95 -3.84
N VAL A 271 24.96 33.77 -4.20
CA VAL A 271 24.23 34.64 -3.26
C VAL A 271 22.73 34.30 -3.18
N ALA A 272 22.21 33.45 -4.07
CA ALA A 272 20.80 33.11 -4.09
C ALA A 272 20.39 32.38 -2.81
N ARG A 273 19.50 33.03 -2.08
CA ARG A 273 18.86 32.52 -0.87
C ARG A 273 17.36 32.44 -1.10
N LEU A 274 16.77 31.29 -0.80
CA LEU A 274 15.31 31.11 -0.82
C LEU A 274 14.82 30.79 0.59
N PRO A 275 13.67 31.34 1.01
CA PRO A 275 13.07 30.99 2.30
C PRO A 275 12.76 29.48 2.36
N SER A 276 13.12 28.82 3.46
CA SER A 276 12.85 27.40 3.67
C SER A 276 11.36 27.10 3.61
N GLN A 277 10.53 27.93 4.24
CA GLN A 277 9.07 27.82 4.19
C GLN A 277 8.54 27.81 2.76
N LEU A 278 9.05 28.69 1.89
CA LEU A 278 8.60 28.77 0.50
C LEU A 278 8.89 27.47 -0.25
N LEU A 279 10.07 26.88 -0.04
CA LEU A 279 10.43 25.59 -0.64
C LEU A 279 9.61 24.44 -0.05
N SER A 280 9.40 24.43 1.27
CA SER A 280 8.54 23.46 1.96
C SER A 280 7.15 23.43 1.34
N ASP A 281 6.54 24.62 1.17
CA ASP A 281 5.21 24.79 0.59
C ASP A 281 5.17 24.31 -0.87
N TRP A 282 6.17 24.66 -1.68
CA TRP A 282 6.26 24.22 -3.08
C TRP A 282 6.37 22.70 -3.23
N LEU A 283 7.00 22.05 -2.25
CA LEU A 283 7.28 20.61 -2.25
C LEU A 283 6.26 19.81 -1.42
N GLY A 284 5.17 20.47 -1.01
CA GLY A 284 4.04 19.85 -0.32
C GLY A 284 4.41 19.19 1.00
N PHE A 285 5.38 19.74 1.73
CA PHE A 285 5.64 19.33 3.11
C PHE A 285 4.57 19.90 4.05
N PRO A 286 4.38 19.32 5.25
CA PRO A 286 3.53 19.89 6.28
C PRO A 286 3.97 21.31 6.66
N ALA A 287 3.06 22.09 7.25
CA ALA A 287 3.36 23.44 7.71
C ALA A 287 4.49 23.49 8.76
N ASN A 288 4.63 22.42 9.55
CA ASN A 288 5.79 22.24 10.42
C ASN A 288 7.02 21.87 9.58
N LEU A 289 8.08 22.67 9.71
CA LEU A 289 9.33 22.50 8.96
C LEU A 289 10.20 21.32 9.42
N GLU A 290 9.90 20.65 10.54
CA GLU A 290 10.70 19.54 11.07
C GLU A 290 11.08 18.50 10.00
N PHE A 291 10.11 17.98 9.25
CA PHE A 291 10.37 17.00 8.20
C PHE A 291 11.07 17.59 6.98
N PHE A 292 10.85 18.88 6.68
CA PHE A 292 11.53 19.54 5.59
C PHE A 292 13.00 19.81 5.93
N ASP A 293 13.29 20.18 7.18
CA ASP A 293 14.64 20.37 7.68
C ASP A 293 15.42 19.04 7.67
N ASP A 294 14.80 17.95 8.08
CA ASP A 294 15.39 16.61 7.95
C ASP A 294 15.66 16.24 6.49
N PHE A 295 14.74 16.58 5.58
CA PHE A 295 14.95 16.39 4.15
C PHE A 295 16.10 17.25 3.61
N LEU A 296 16.27 18.50 4.06
CA LEU A 296 17.38 19.37 3.67
C LEU A 296 18.74 18.86 4.13
N ARG A 297 18.80 18.16 5.28
CA ARG A 297 20.04 17.51 5.74
C ARG A 297 20.56 16.49 4.74
N LEU A 298 19.69 15.82 3.98
CA LEU A 298 20.10 14.95 2.87
C LEU A 298 20.84 15.69 1.77
N TYR A 299 20.58 16.99 1.62
CA TYR A 299 21.25 17.86 0.67
C TYR A 299 22.45 18.62 1.28
N SER A 300 22.82 18.29 2.52
CA SER A 300 23.89 18.95 3.29
C SER A 300 23.68 20.47 3.46
N VAL A 301 22.41 20.90 3.56
CA VAL A 301 22.07 22.31 3.79
C VAL A 301 21.20 22.46 5.02
N ILE A 302 21.40 23.57 5.73
CA ILE A 302 20.62 23.99 6.89
C ILE A 302 20.21 25.45 6.62
N PRO A 303 18.96 25.85 6.95
CA PRO A 303 18.56 27.25 6.88
C PRO A 303 19.44 28.15 7.78
N ASP A 304 19.68 29.39 7.35
CA ASP A 304 20.34 30.40 8.18
C ASP A 304 19.41 30.94 9.28
N GLU A 305 19.91 31.86 10.11
CA GLU A 305 19.14 32.44 11.23
C GLU A 305 17.85 33.15 10.78
N GLN A 306 17.74 33.52 9.51
CA GLN A 306 16.56 34.15 8.91
C GLN A 306 15.64 33.12 8.23
N GLY A 307 15.96 31.83 8.32
CA GLY A 307 15.22 30.75 7.68
C GLY A 307 15.48 30.62 6.18
N ASN A 308 16.60 31.13 5.67
CA ASN A 308 16.90 31.06 4.24
C ASN A 308 17.93 29.97 3.91
N ILE A 309 17.77 29.35 2.76
CA ILE A 309 18.61 28.27 2.24
C ILE A 309 19.50 28.85 1.15
N LEU A 310 20.81 28.72 1.30
CA LEU A 310 21.77 29.07 0.26
C LEU A 310 21.71 28.02 -0.86
N ILE A 311 21.19 28.38 -2.02
CA ILE A 311 20.92 27.42 -3.10
C ILE A 311 22.21 26.82 -3.68
N SER A 312 23.29 27.61 -3.74
CA SER A 312 24.60 27.11 -4.20
C SER A 312 25.21 26.06 -3.27
N ALA A 313 24.71 25.91 -2.04
CA ALA A 313 25.18 24.90 -1.09
C ALA A 313 24.48 23.53 -1.25
N LEU A 314 23.37 23.46 -2.00
CA LEU A 314 22.64 22.21 -2.21
C LEU A 314 23.53 21.18 -2.92
N ARG A 315 23.80 20.07 -2.25
CA ARG A 315 24.50 18.91 -2.83
C ARG A 315 23.52 17.75 -2.92
N PRO A 316 23.14 17.29 -4.13
CA PRO A 316 22.25 16.13 -4.25
C PRO A 316 22.84 14.92 -3.51
N PRO A 317 22.03 14.18 -2.74
CA PRO A 317 22.48 12.92 -2.16
C PRO A 317 22.81 11.93 -3.28
N VAL A 318 23.79 11.04 -3.04
CA VAL A 318 24.13 9.97 -3.99
C VAL A 318 22.96 9.00 -4.11
N GLU A 319 22.38 8.63 -2.98
CA GLU A 319 21.19 7.77 -2.88
C GLU A 319 20.47 8.10 -1.56
N ILE A 320 19.14 8.16 -1.59
CA ILE A 320 18.34 8.29 -0.37
C ILE A 320 18.01 6.88 0.12
N SER A 321 18.45 6.55 1.34
CA SER A 321 18.15 5.26 1.98
C SER A 321 16.65 5.02 2.04
N TYR A 322 16.20 3.79 1.81
CA TYR A 322 14.78 3.43 2.00
C TYR A 322 14.30 3.66 3.44
N GLN A 323 15.21 3.59 4.42
CA GLN A 323 14.89 3.87 5.83
C GLN A 323 14.76 5.37 6.13
N ASP A 324 15.12 6.23 5.18
CA ASP A 324 14.89 7.65 5.29
C ASP A 324 13.45 8.00 4.86
N PHE A 325 12.66 8.39 5.85
CA PHE A 325 11.26 8.70 5.64
C PHE A 325 11.03 10.17 5.26
N SER A 326 12.02 11.06 5.43
CA SER A 326 11.84 12.52 5.30
C SER A 326 11.24 12.91 3.94
N SER A 327 11.75 12.31 2.86
CA SER A 327 11.27 12.55 1.50
C SER A 327 9.83 12.11 1.24
N ARG A 328 9.24 11.29 2.12
CA ARG A 328 7.88 10.75 2.03
C ARG A 328 6.93 11.27 3.11
N GLN A 329 7.36 12.19 3.98
CA GLN A 329 6.48 12.79 4.97
C GLN A 329 5.53 13.80 4.32
N TYR A 330 4.23 13.61 4.50
CA TYR A 330 3.19 14.51 3.98
C TYR A 330 1.96 14.60 4.89
N GLU A 331 2.06 14.06 6.11
CA GLU A 331 1.02 14.09 7.13
C GLU A 331 1.42 14.97 8.32
#